data_AF-A0A327LX80-F1
#
_entry.id   AF-A0A327LX80-F1
#
_cell.length_a   1.000
_cell.length_b   1.000
_cell.length_c   1.000
_cell.angle_alpha   90.00
_cell.angle_beta   90.00
_cell.angle_gamma   90.00
#
_symmetry.space_group_name_H-M   'P 1'
#
loop_
_entity.id
_entity.type
_entity.pdbx_description
1 polymer ?
#
loop_
_entity_poly.entity_id
_entity_poly.type
_entity_poly.pdbx_seq_one_letter_code
_entity_poly.pdbx_strand_id
1 'polypeptide(L)'
;MPDTVPVTIEVEPGVAVALGDPRTRAAMGRLVSRVLNPRPGPSELAQAIAEAKAEARAAGLTDADITTELEAYNAERRDGPRA
;
A
#
# COMPACT_ATOMS: atom_id res chain seq x y z
N MET A 1 5.34 30.24 -6.82
CA MET A 1 5.26 28.85 -7.33
C MET A 1 5.94 28.00 -6.28
N PRO A 2 5.27 27.02 -5.65
CA PRO A 2 5.90 26.31 -4.54
C PRO A 2 7.15 25.60 -5.07
N ASP A 3 8.21 25.62 -4.27
CA ASP A 3 9.59 25.26 -4.60
C ASP A 3 9.71 23.85 -5.18
N THR A 4 9.62 23.71 -6.50
CA THR A 4 9.87 22.44 -7.19
C THR A 4 11.25 22.49 -7.82
N VAL A 5 12.08 21.49 -7.53
CA VAL A 5 13.43 21.35 -8.09
C VAL A 5 13.36 20.32 -9.23
N PRO A 6 13.76 20.68 -10.46
CA PRO A 6 13.86 19.71 -11.54
C PRO A 6 15.01 18.74 -11.28
N VAL A 7 14.74 17.43 -11.37
CA VAL A 7 15.73 16.36 -11.19
C VAL A 7 15.75 15.50 -12.45
N THR A 8 16.94 15.30 -13.01
CA THR A 8 17.16 14.37 -14.12
C THR A 8 17.54 13.00 -13.56
N ILE A 9 16.80 11.96 -13.97
CA ILE A 9 17.06 10.57 -13.59
C ILE A 9 17.14 9.77 -14.88
N GLU A 10 18.28 9.12 -15.10
CA GLU A 10 18.45 8.19 -16.21
C GLU A 10 17.62 6.92 -15.94
N VAL A 11 16.82 6.53 -16.93
CA VAL A 11 15.93 5.36 -16.85
C VAL A 11 16.01 4.56 -18.14
N GLU A 12 15.62 3.30 -18.08
CA GLU A 12 15.53 2.47 -19.29
C GLU A 12 14.53 3.07 -20.30
N PRO A 13 14.74 2.90 -21.62
CA PRO A 13 13.89 3.50 -22.65
C PRO A 13 12.40 3.17 -22.50
N GLY A 14 12.05 1.95 -22.09
CA GLY A 14 10.66 1.55 -21.86
C GLY A 14 9.99 2.35 -20.73
N VAL A 15 10.75 2.69 -19.69
CA VAL A 15 10.29 3.52 -18.57
C VAL A 15 10.16 4.97 -19.00
N ALA A 16 11.11 5.48 -19.80
CA ALA A 16 11.04 6.83 -20.35
C ALA A 16 9.75 7.06 -21.15
N VAL A 17 9.33 6.08 -21.96
CA VAL A 17 8.05 6.13 -22.69
C VAL A 17 6.87 6.21 -21.73
N ALA A 18 6.83 5.38 -20.69
CA ALA A 18 5.75 5.39 -19.70
C ALA A 18 5.66 6.72 -18.93
N LEU A 19 6.81 7.37 -18.67
CA LEU A 19 6.89 8.69 -18.04
C LEU A 19 6.41 9.83 -18.97
N GLY A 20 6.14 9.57 -20.24
CA GLY A 20 5.44 10.52 -21.12
C GLY A 20 4.02 10.84 -20.62
N ASP A 21 3.34 9.88 -19.98
CA ASP A 21 1.98 10.04 -19.46
C ASP A 21 1.96 10.95 -18.20
N PRO A 22 1.20 12.07 -18.21
CA PRO A 22 1.01 12.91 -17.03
C PRO A 22 0.52 12.16 -15.78
N ARG A 23 -0.32 11.14 -15.92
CA ARG A 23 -0.82 10.35 -14.77
C ARG A 23 0.30 9.54 -14.14
N THR A 24 1.12 8.91 -14.95
CA THR A 24 2.32 8.17 -14.52
C THR A 24 3.31 9.10 -13.83
N ARG A 25 3.57 10.29 -14.37
CA ARG A 25 4.44 11.29 -13.72
C ARG A 25 3.89 11.75 -12.37
N ALA A 26 2.59 11.99 -12.26
CA ALA A 26 1.98 12.36 -10.99
C ALA A 26 2.07 11.21 -9.96
N ALA A 27 1.91 9.95 -10.39
CA ALA A 27 2.08 8.78 -9.53
C ALA A 27 3.53 8.63 -9.05
N MET A 28 4.49 8.81 -9.95
CA MET A 28 5.92 8.79 -9.62
C MET A 28 6.27 9.91 -8.64
N GLY A 29 5.78 11.13 -8.86
CA GLY A 29 5.97 12.24 -7.94
C GLY A 29 5.50 11.90 -6.52
N ARG A 30 4.30 11.32 -6.37
CA ARG A 30 3.80 10.84 -5.06
C ARG A 30 4.70 9.75 -4.46
N LEU A 31 5.23 8.84 -5.27
CA LEU A 31 6.13 7.80 -4.81
C LEU A 31 7.43 8.39 -4.27
N VAL A 32 8.09 9.25 -5.05
CA VAL A 32 9.32 9.95 -4.67
C VAL A 32 9.10 10.77 -3.39
N SER A 33 7.99 11.52 -3.30
CA SER A 33 7.67 12.27 -2.07
C SER A 33 7.52 11.39 -0.84
N ARG A 34 6.94 10.19 -0.97
CA ARG A 34 6.82 9.23 0.14
C ARG A 34 8.15 8.62 0.55
N VAL A 35 9.02 8.33 -0.42
CA VAL A 35 10.36 7.79 -0.15
C VAL A 35 11.23 8.82 0.55
N LEU A 36 11.17 10.09 0.12
CA LEU A 36 11.97 11.17 0.69
C LEU A 36 11.41 11.72 2.00
N ASN A 37 10.11 11.55 2.26
CA ASN A 37 9.48 11.89 3.54
C ASN A 37 8.85 10.64 4.16
N PRO A 38 9.66 9.69 4.65
CA PRO A 38 9.12 8.56 5.38
C PRO A 38 8.41 9.11 6.63
N ARG A 39 7.09 8.92 6.72
CA ARG A 39 6.37 9.23 7.96
C ARG A 39 6.96 8.33 9.05
N PRO A 40 7.46 8.87 10.17
CA PRO A 40 7.90 8.04 11.28
C PRO A 40 6.68 7.32 11.86
N GLY A 41 6.80 6.01 12.04
CA GLY A 41 5.76 5.16 12.63
C GLY A 41 4.98 4.30 11.63
N PRO A 42 4.10 3.42 12.13
CA PRO A 42 3.26 2.58 11.29
C PRO A 42 2.35 3.45 10.40
N SER A 43 2.12 3.00 9.17
CA SER A 43 1.16 3.67 8.28
C SER A 43 -0.24 3.72 8.92
N GLU A 44 -1.09 4.64 8.47
CA GLU A 44 -2.49 4.73 8.94
C GLU A 44 -3.21 3.38 8.80
N LEU A 45 -2.94 2.64 7.71
CA LEU A 45 -3.44 1.28 7.52
C LEU A 45 -2.89 0.29 8.56
N ALA A 46 -1.59 0.34 8.86
CA ALA A 46 -0.99 -0.52 9.87
C ALA A 46 -1.53 -0.23 11.29
N GLN A 47 -1.82 1.04 11.59
CA GLN A 47 -2.49 1.44 12.84
C GLN A 47 -3.92 0.90 12.89
N ALA A 48 -4.72 1.09 11.84
CA ALA A 48 -6.07 0.57 11.77
C ALA A 48 -6.12 -0.96 11.91
N ILE A 49 -5.18 -1.69 11.30
CA ILE A 49 -5.06 -3.14 11.46
C ILE A 49 -4.72 -3.51 12.91
N ALA A 50 -3.82 -2.77 13.57
CA ALA A 50 -3.46 -3.03 14.95
C ALA A 50 -4.64 -2.79 15.91
N GLU A 51 -5.42 -1.73 15.69
CA GLU A 51 -6.64 -1.43 16.43
C GLU A 51 -7.69 -2.53 16.27
N ALA A 52 -7.96 -2.95 15.03
CA ALA A 52 -8.91 -4.04 14.75
C ALA A 52 -8.49 -5.37 15.43
N LYS A 53 -7.19 -5.69 15.43
CA LYS A 53 -6.66 -6.86 16.14
C LYS A 53 -6.81 -6.74 17.65
N ALA A 54 -6.63 -5.54 18.21
CA ALA A 54 -6.80 -5.31 19.64
C ALA A 54 -8.27 -5.48 20.07
N GLU A 55 -9.21 -4.96 19.27
CA GLU A 55 -10.65 -5.12 19.52
C GLU A 55 -11.08 -6.59 19.45
N ALA A 56 -10.62 -7.34 18.44
CA ALA A 56 -10.88 -8.77 18.32
C ALA A 56 -10.39 -9.55 19.57
N ARG A 57 -9.19 -9.24 20.06
CA ARG A 57 -8.65 -9.86 21.28
C ARG A 57 -9.43 -9.46 22.52
N ALA A 58 -9.90 -8.22 22.62
CA ALA A 58 -10.77 -7.77 23.70
C ALA A 58 -12.12 -8.50 23.70
N ALA A 59 -12.61 -8.91 22.53
CA ALA A 59 -13.78 -9.76 22.36
C ALA A 59 -13.49 -11.27 22.62
N GLY A 60 -12.26 -11.63 22.96
CA GLY A 60 -11.88 -13.01 23.30
C GLY A 60 -11.47 -13.87 22.09
N LEU A 61 -11.34 -13.29 20.89
CA LEU A 61 -10.84 -14.01 19.72
C LEU A 61 -9.33 -14.23 19.87
N THR A 62 -8.90 -15.48 19.66
CA THR A 62 -7.48 -15.81 19.64
C THR A 62 -6.90 -15.53 18.26
N ASP A 63 -5.57 -15.37 18.20
CA ASP A 63 -4.87 -15.22 16.92
C ASP A 63 -5.07 -16.45 16.01
N ALA A 64 -5.32 -17.63 16.59
CA ALA A 64 -5.64 -18.86 15.86
C ALA A 64 -7.03 -18.77 15.20
N ASP A 65 -8.04 -18.24 15.90
CA ASP A 65 -9.39 -18.04 15.36
C ASP A 65 -9.36 -17.03 14.20
N ILE A 66 -8.65 -15.92 14.39
CA ILE A 66 -8.46 -14.89 13.36
C ILE A 66 -7.75 -15.45 12.13
N THR A 67 -6.72 -16.28 12.33
CA THR A 67 -5.97 -16.90 11.23
C THR A 67 -6.83 -17.91 10.46
N THR A 68 -7.58 -18.76 11.18
CA THR A 68 -8.47 -19.76 10.57
C THR A 68 -9.53 -19.09 9.69
N GLU A 69 -10.14 -18.01 10.17
CA GLU A 69 -11.14 -17.26 9.40
C GLU A 69 -10.54 -16.57 8.18
N LEU A 70 -9.34 -16.00 8.32
CA LEU A 70 -8.59 -15.40 7.21
C LEU A 70 -8.24 -16.42 6.12
N GLU A 71 -7.89 -17.64 6.51
CA GLU A 71 -7.60 -18.72 5.57
C GLU A 71 -8.86 -19.16 4.82
N ALA A 72 -9.98 -19.33 5.52
CA ALA A 72 -11.28 -19.65 4.92
C ALA A 72 -11.71 -18.58 3.90
N TYR A 73 -11.68 -17.30 4.30
CA TYR A 73 -12.01 -16.17 3.42
C TYR A 73 -11.12 -16.11 2.16
N ASN A 74 -9.81 -16.34 2.33
CA ASN A 74 -8.88 -16.33 1.21
C ASN A 74 -9.07 -17.53 0.28
N ALA A 75 -9.45 -18.71 0.80
CA ALA A 75 -9.79 -19.87 0.00
C ALA A 75 -11.04 -19.62 -0.85
N GLU A 76 -12.11 -19.09 -0.25
CA GLU A 76 -13.35 -18.73 -0.96
C GLU A 76 -13.10 -17.71 -2.08
N ARG A 77 -12.21 -16.74 -1.87
CA ARG A 77 -11.85 -15.76 -2.91
C ARG A 77 -10.97 -16.31 -4.03
N ARG A 78 -10.18 -17.35 -3.76
CA ARG A 78 -9.38 -18.02 -4.81
C ARG A 78 -10.26 -18.92 -5.67
N ASP A 79 -11.28 -19.52 -5.06
CA ASP A 79 -12.16 -20.49 -5.72
C ASP A 79 -13.43 -19.84 -6.31
N GLY A 80 -13.74 -18.59 -5.91
CA GLY A 80 -14.78 -17.79 -6.54
C GLY A 80 -14.43 -17.40 -7.99
N PRO A 81 -15.42 -17.20 -8.86
CA PRO A 81 -15.16 -16.80 -10.25
C PRO A 81 -14.37 -15.49 -10.24
N ARG A 82 -13.21 -15.49 -10.92
CA ARG A 82 -12.48 -14.26 -11.25
C ARG A 82 -13.44 -13.35 -12.02
N ALA A 83 -13.87 -12.26 -11.38
CA ALA A 83 -14.55 -11.15 -12.06
C ALA A 83 -13.58 -10.47 -13.04
#